data_AF-A0A8J2KFE7-F1
#
_entry.id   AF-A0A8J2KFE7-F1
#
_cell.length_a   1.000
_cell.length_b   1.000
_cell.length_c   1.000
_cell.angle_alpha   90.00
_cell.angle_beta   90.00
_cell.angle_gamma   90.00
#
_symmetry.space_group_name_H-M   'P 1'
#
loop_
_entity.id
_entity.type
_entity.pdbx_description
1 polymer ?
#
loop_
_entity_poly.entity_id
_entity_poly.type
_entity_poly.pdbx_seq_one_letter_code
_entity_poly.pdbx_strand_id
1 'polypeptide(L)'
;MTVMEFFGCSFLAFGPPFALFVFTIAHDPVRIIILIASAFFWLLSLLLSSLWWFIVSPLREQLAFGVVFSVLFQELFRFLIYILLRKAEGGLKKVTADVHTQLVDNKHILAYVAGLGFGLMSGAFALINVLADSVGPGTVGQQKSVARRLCSDLSPDSFTLDTTK
;
A
#
# COMPACT_ATOMS: atom_id res chain seq x y z
N MET A 1 -14.74 14.70 -16.30
CA MET A 1 -13.37 14.30 -16.72
C MET A 1 -12.60 13.73 -15.54
N THR A 2 -12.42 14.46 -14.44
CA THR A 2 -11.67 14.00 -13.23
C THR A 2 -12.26 12.77 -12.53
N VAL A 3 -13.59 12.66 -12.45
CA VAL A 3 -14.25 11.47 -11.86
C VAL A 3 -13.95 10.19 -12.67
N MET A 4 -13.82 10.30 -13.99
CA MET A 4 -13.48 9.16 -14.85
C MET A 4 -12.03 8.70 -14.61
N GLU A 5 -11.10 9.65 -14.41
CA GLU A 5 -9.71 9.35 -14.05
C GLU A 5 -9.62 8.69 -12.67
N PHE A 6 -10.37 9.18 -11.68
CA PHE A 6 -10.47 8.56 -10.37
C PHE A 6 -10.93 7.10 -10.45
N PHE A 7 -12.03 6.82 -11.17
CA PHE A 7 -12.52 5.45 -11.34
C PHE A 7 -11.55 4.58 -12.15
N GLY A 8 -10.92 5.13 -13.20
CA GLY A 8 -9.90 4.42 -13.97
C GLY A 8 -8.71 4.00 -13.11
N CYS A 9 -8.14 4.93 -12.35
CA CYS A 9 -7.02 4.67 -11.44
C CYS A 9 -7.42 3.72 -10.30
N SER A 10 -8.63 3.86 -9.75
CA SER A 10 -9.16 2.98 -8.70
C SER A 10 -9.33 1.54 -9.17
N PHE A 11 -9.90 1.33 -10.36
CA PHE A 11 -10.07 -0.02 -10.91
C PHE A 11 -8.75 -0.64 -11.37
N LEU A 12 -7.79 0.15 -11.85
CA LEU A 12 -6.45 -0.37 -12.14
C LEU A 12 -5.73 -0.81 -10.85
N ALA A 13 -5.83 -0.04 -9.77
CA ALA A 13 -5.17 -0.33 -8.51
C ALA A 13 -5.85 -1.48 -7.73
N PHE A 14 -7.16 -1.41 -7.56
CA PHE A 14 -7.92 -2.31 -6.68
C PHE A 14 -8.74 -3.35 -7.43
N GLY A 15 -8.83 -3.29 -8.76
CA GLY A 15 -9.57 -4.27 -9.57
C GLY A 15 -9.06 -5.71 -9.40
N PRO A 16 -7.77 -5.99 -9.58
CA PRO A 16 -7.25 -7.35 -9.38
C PRO A 16 -7.42 -7.86 -7.94
N PRO A 17 -7.06 -7.11 -6.88
CA PRO A 17 -7.32 -7.53 -5.50
C PRO A 17 -8.80 -7.76 -5.20
N PHE A 18 -9.70 -6.93 -5.76
CA PHE A 18 -11.14 -7.07 -5.58
C PHE A 18 -11.69 -8.33 -6.29
N ALA A 19 -11.25 -8.59 -7.53
CA ALA A 19 -11.62 -9.81 -8.25
C ALA A 19 -11.16 -11.06 -7.49
N LEU A 20 -9.91 -11.06 -7.01
CA LEU A 20 -9.38 -12.14 -6.18
C LEU A 20 -10.17 -12.32 -4.88
N PHE A 21 -10.58 -11.23 -4.23
CA PHE A 21 -11.43 -11.28 -3.05
C PHE A 21 -12.79 -11.95 -3.34
N VAL A 22 -13.49 -11.50 -4.38
CA VAL A 22 -14.82 -12.02 -4.74
C VAL A 22 -14.76 -13.49 -5.18
N PHE A 23 -13.78 -13.87 -6.01
CA PHE A 23 -13.73 -15.24 -6.55
C PHE A 23 -13.10 -16.26 -5.58
N THR A 24 -12.12 -15.88 -4.77
CA THR A 24 -11.33 -16.85 -3.99
C THR A 24 -11.53 -16.78 -2.48
N ILE A 25 -11.91 -15.62 -1.94
CA ILE A 25 -11.96 -15.38 -0.49
C ILE A 25 -13.40 -15.34 0.03
N ALA A 26 -14.35 -14.79 -0.74
CA ALA A 26 -15.74 -14.62 -0.32
C ALA A 26 -16.48 -15.94 -0.05
N HIS A 27 -16.01 -17.07 -0.59
CA HIS A 27 -16.63 -18.38 -0.41
C HIS A 27 -16.45 -18.95 1.00
N ASP A 28 -15.32 -18.65 1.67
CA ASP A 28 -14.97 -19.28 2.95
C ASP A 28 -14.67 -18.22 4.03
N PRO A 29 -15.46 -18.14 5.13
CA PRO A 29 -15.34 -17.07 6.12
C PRO A 29 -13.99 -17.08 6.87
N VAL A 30 -13.36 -18.25 7.01
CA VAL A 30 -12.02 -18.37 7.61
C VAL A 30 -10.97 -17.58 6.82
N ARG A 31 -11.08 -17.55 5.48
CA ARG A 31 -10.16 -16.79 4.62
C ARG A 31 -10.33 -15.29 4.85
N ILE A 32 -11.56 -14.82 5.00
CA ILE A 32 -11.86 -13.41 5.30
C ILE A 32 -11.20 -12.99 6.61
N ILE A 33 -11.30 -13.82 7.66
CA ILE A 33 -10.70 -13.53 8.97
C ILE A 33 -9.17 -13.42 8.84
N ILE A 34 -8.52 -14.34 8.12
CA ILE A 34 -7.06 -14.33 7.92
C ILE A 34 -6.62 -13.11 7.11
N LEU A 35 -7.39 -12.73 6.09
CA LEU A 35 -7.14 -11.53 5.28
C LEU A 35 -7.12 -10.28 6.16
N ILE A 36 -8.18 -10.07 6.95
CA ILE A 36 -8.31 -8.90 7.83
C ILE A 36 -7.21 -8.90 8.89
N ALA A 37 -6.93 -10.06 9.50
CA ALA A 37 -5.84 -10.19 10.47
C ALA A 37 -4.49 -9.80 9.87
N SER A 38 -4.15 -10.29 8.68
CA SER A 38 -2.89 -9.96 8.01
C SER A 38 -2.77 -8.47 7.64
N ALA A 39 -3.87 -7.84 7.20
CA ALA A 39 -3.94 -6.40 6.92
C ALA A 39 -3.74 -5.57 8.20
N PHE A 40 -4.32 -6.00 9.33
CA PHE A 40 -4.12 -5.35 10.62
C PHE A 40 -2.67 -5.47 11.11
N PHE A 41 -2.06 -6.66 10.99
CA PHE A 41 -0.65 -6.85 11.36
C PHE A 41 0.30 -6.01 10.49
N TRP A 42 -0.05 -5.78 9.22
CA TRP A 42 0.67 -4.83 8.37
C TRP A 42 0.62 -3.40 8.93
N LEU A 43 -0.56 -2.92 9.33
CA LEU A 43 -0.71 -1.59 9.95
C LEU A 43 0.07 -1.48 11.26
N LEU A 44 0.03 -2.53 12.08
CA LEU A 44 0.79 -2.58 13.33
C LEU A 44 2.30 -2.51 13.07
N SER A 45 2.77 -3.17 12.03
CA SER A 45 4.17 -3.09 11.59
C SER A 45 4.57 -1.66 11.22
N LEU A 46 3.75 -0.94 10.46
CA LEU A 46 4.02 0.45 10.12
C LEU A 46 3.91 1.38 11.33
N LEU A 47 2.97 1.14 12.24
CA LEU A 47 2.82 1.92 13.46
C LEU A 47 4.08 1.84 14.32
N LEU A 48 4.61 0.62 14.54
CA LEU A 48 5.85 0.42 15.28
C LEU A 48 7.05 1.03 14.55
N SER A 49 7.11 0.90 13.23
CA SER A 49 8.15 1.54 12.42
C SER A 49 8.10 3.07 12.55
N SER A 50 6.91 3.66 12.59
CA SER A 50 6.73 5.12 12.76
C SER A 50 7.10 5.57 14.17
N LEU A 51 6.78 4.77 15.19
CA LEU A 51 7.17 5.06 16.58
C LEU A 51 8.69 4.98 16.75
N TRP A 52 9.32 3.99 16.12
CA TRP A 52 10.78 3.85 16.09
C TRP A 52 11.44 5.06 15.43
N TRP A 53 10.91 5.48 14.27
CA TRP A 53 11.36 6.69 13.58
C TRP A 53 11.16 7.97 14.40
N PHE A 54 10.16 8.01 15.29
CA PHE A 54 9.95 9.12 16.22
C PHE A 54 11.03 9.20 17.30
N ILE A 55 11.45 8.06 17.86
CA ILE A 55 12.46 7.98 18.93
C ILE A 55 13.86 8.31 18.40
N VAL A 56 14.20 7.87 17.18
CA VAL A 56 15.51 8.11 16.55
C VAL A 56 15.54 9.49 15.87
N SER A 57 15.61 10.55 16.67
CA SER A 57 15.60 11.95 16.22
C SER A 57 16.79 12.38 15.30
N PRO A 58 18.05 11.95 15.52
CA PRO A 58 19.19 12.57 14.81
C PRO A 58 19.53 11.99 13.43
N LEU A 59 18.84 10.95 12.94
CA LEU A 59 19.14 10.26 11.67
C LEU A 59 18.09 10.51 10.56
N ARG A 60 17.30 11.60 10.66
CA ARG A 60 16.25 11.94 9.68
C ARG A 60 16.74 12.48 8.34
N GLU A 61 18.01 12.89 8.26
CA GLU A 61 18.63 13.46 7.05
C GLU A 61 18.62 12.48 5.86
N GLN A 62 18.53 11.16 6.12
CA GLN A 62 18.49 10.13 5.08
C GLN A 62 17.15 9.38 5.11
N LEU A 63 16.19 9.82 4.27
CA LEU A 63 14.91 9.14 4.07
C LEU A 63 15.09 7.66 3.69
N ALA A 64 16.15 7.34 2.94
CA ALA A 64 16.50 5.97 2.56
C ALA A 64 16.69 5.06 3.77
N PHE A 65 17.29 5.56 4.85
CA PHE A 65 17.46 4.80 6.09
C PHE A 65 16.09 4.43 6.68
N GLY A 66 15.17 5.39 6.78
CA GLY A 66 13.81 5.14 7.30
C GLY A 66 13.02 4.11 6.51
N VAL A 67 13.14 4.14 5.18
CA VAL A 67 12.50 3.15 4.30
C VAL A 67 13.10 1.76 4.51
N VAL A 68 14.42 1.64 4.69
CA VAL A 68 15.05 0.33 4.95
C VAL A 68 14.56 -0.25 6.27
N PHE A 69 14.51 0.53 7.35
CA PHE A 69 13.99 0.04 8.63
C PHE A 69 12.51 -0.33 8.55
N SER A 70 11.69 0.42 7.83
CA SER A 70 10.28 0.09 7.69
C SER A 70 10.07 -1.23 6.94
N VAL A 71 10.85 -1.51 5.89
CA VAL A 71 10.83 -2.80 5.19
C VAL A 71 11.30 -3.93 6.10
N LEU A 72 12.33 -3.72 6.94
CA LEU A 72 12.77 -4.73 7.91
C LEU A 72 11.69 -5.07 8.93
N PHE A 73 11.00 -4.07 9.47
CA PHE A 73 9.85 -4.30 10.35
C PHE A 73 8.73 -5.04 9.61
N GLN A 74 8.42 -4.67 8.38
CA GLN A 74 7.40 -5.34 7.56
C GLN A 74 7.74 -6.82 7.33
N GLU A 75 8.99 -7.18 7.02
CA GLU A 75 9.40 -8.58 6.87
C GLU A 75 9.37 -9.36 8.18
N LEU A 76 9.73 -8.73 9.31
CA LEU A 76 9.62 -9.35 10.63
C LEU A 76 8.16 -9.71 10.96
N PHE A 77 7.23 -8.78 10.70
CA PHE A 77 5.81 -9.02 10.88
C PHE A 77 5.27 -10.07 9.92
N ARG A 78 5.81 -10.16 8.70
CA ARG A 78 5.46 -11.24 7.76
C ARG A 78 5.88 -12.61 8.28
N PHE A 79 7.05 -12.71 8.90
CA PHE A 79 7.48 -13.93 9.59
C PHE A 79 6.58 -14.25 10.80
N LEU A 80 6.18 -13.24 11.57
CA LEU A 80 5.26 -13.40 12.70
C LEU A 80 3.90 -13.94 12.24
N ILE A 81 3.35 -13.41 11.14
CA ILE A 81 2.12 -13.89 10.50
C ILE A 81 2.28 -15.35 10.07
N TYR A 82 3.41 -15.73 9.46
CA TYR A 82 3.67 -17.14 9.11
C TYR A 82 3.59 -18.06 10.33
N ILE A 83 4.21 -17.70 11.45
CA ILE A 83 4.13 -18.49 12.69
C ILE A 83 2.69 -18.54 13.21
N LEU A 84 1.97 -17.41 13.19
CA LEU A 84 0.60 -17.32 13.67
C LEU A 84 -0.34 -18.18 12.83
N LEU A 85 -0.21 -18.16 11.49
CA LEU A 85 -0.96 -19.04 10.59
C LEU A 85 -0.69 -20.52 10.88
N ARG A 86 0.57 -20.92 11.08
CA ARG A 86 0.91 -22.31 11.43
C ARG A 86 0.29 -22.76 12.75
N LYS A 87 0.23 -21.87 13.74
CA LYS A 87 -0.45 -22.13 15.02
C LYS A 87 -1.97 -22.20 14.84
N ALA A 88 -2.55 -21.30 14.04
CA ALA A 88 -3.98 -21.29 13.74
C ALA A 88 -4.42 -22.55 12.97
N GLU A 89 -3.65 -23.00 11.97
CA GLU A 89 -3.86 -24.28 11.27
C GLU A 89 -3.91 -25.46 12.25
N GLY A 90 -2.92 -25.53 13.15
CA GLY A 90 -2.84 -26.60 14.14
C GLY A 90 -3.95 -26.55 15.20
N GLY A 91 -4.42 -25.36 15.56
CA GLY A 91 -5.55 -25.16 16.46
C GLY A 91 -6.89 -25.53 15.81
N LEU A 92 -7.11 -25.07 14.58
CA LEU A 92 -8.33 -25.32 13.83
C LEU A 92 -8.52 -26.81 13.50
N LYS A 93 -7.43 -27.50 13.14
CA LYS A 93 -7.45 -28.96 12.86
C LYS A 93 -7.89 -29.80 14.07
N LYS A 94 -7.63 -29.34 15.30
CA LYS A 94 -8.03 -30.05 16.52
C LYS A 94 -9.49 -29.81 16.91
N VAL A 95 -10.07 -28.68 16.50
CA VAL A 95 -11.44 -28.27 16.85
C VAL A 95 -12.45 -28.71 15.79
N THR A 96 -12.05 -28.86 14.53
CA THR A 96 -12.95 -29.09 13.39
C THR A 96 -12.88 -30.51 12.83
N ALA A 97 -12.72 -31.53 13.68
CA ALA A 97 -12.44 -32.92 13.31
C ALA A 97 -13.38 -33.56 12.26
N ASP A 98 -14.60 -33.04 12.04
CA ASP A 98 -15.62 -33.70 11.19
C ASP A 98 -16.22 -32.88 10.03
N VAL A 99 -15.93 -31.58 9.84
CA VAL A 99 -16.76 -30.75 8.91
C VAL A 99 -16.01 -29.98 7.80
N HIS A 100 -14.73 -29.61 7.96
CA HIS A 100 -14.02 -28.72 7.00
C HIS A 100 -12.59 -29.17 6.64
N THR A 101 -12.37 -30.47 6.50
CA THR A 101 -11.05 -31.07 6.23
C THR A 101 -10.43 -30.61 4.90
N GLN A 102 -11.23 -30.11 3.95
CA GLN A 102 -10.77 -29.61 2.64
C GLN A 102 -10.16 -28.19 2.69
N LEU A 103 -10.45 -27.40 3.74
CA LEU A 103 -10.01 -26.00 3.83
C LEU A 103 -8.56 -25.85 4.31
N VAL A 104 -8.09 -26.82 5.09
CA VAL A 104 -6.73 -26.88 5.65
C VAL A 104 -5.78 -27.69 4.76
N ASP A 105 -6.31 -28.44 3.78
CA ASP A 105 -5.53 -29.36 2.95
C ASP A 105 -4.53 -28.62 2.03
N ASN A 106 -4.84 -27.37 1.68
CA ASN A 106 -3.98 -26.53 0.87
C ASN A 106 -3.40 -25.36 1.68
N LYS A 107 -2.37 -25.62 2.50
CA LYS A 107 -1.57 -24.60 3.21
C LYS A 107 -1.24 -23.37 2.36
N HIS A 108 -1.03 -23.58 1.06
CA HIS A 108 -0.76 -22.52 0.09
C HIS A 108 -1.86 -21.46 0.00
N ILE A 109 -3.13 -21.82 0.21
CA ILE A 109 -4.24 -20.87 0.13
C ILE A 109 -4.24 -19.89 1.30
N LEU A 110 -3.86 -20.36 2.50
CA LEU A 110 -3.79 -19.52 3.69
C LEU A 110 -2.63 -18.51 3.56
N ALA A 111 -1.49 -18.96 3.04
CA ALA A 111 -0.35 -18.08 2.73
C ALA A 111 -0.71 -17.05 1.65
N TYR A 112 -1.43 -17.46 0.61
CA TYR A 112 -1.93 -16.58 -0.45
C TYR A 112 -2.85 -15.49 0.11
N VAL A 113 -3.85 -15.85 0.92
CA VAL A 113 -4.81 -14.89 1.50
C VAL A 113 -4.12 -13.92 2.47
N ALA A 114 -3.18 -14.41 3.29
CA ALA A 114 -2.39 -13.55 4.18
C ALA A 114 -1.49 -12.58 3.39
N GLY A 115 -0.88 -13.03 2.29
CA GLY A 115 -0.11 -12.17 1.38
C GLY A 115 -0.99 -11.12 0.70
N LEU A 116 -2.19 -11.50 0.28
CA LEU A 116 -3.16 -10.60 -0.36
C LEU A 116 -3.61 -9.50 0.61
N GLY A 117 -3.91 -9.82 1.88
CA GLY A 117 -4.27 -8.82 2.88
C GLY A 117 -3.13 -7.85 3.21
N PHE A 118 -1.90 -8.36 3.34
CA PHE A 118 -0.70 -7.55 3.56
C PHE A 118 -0.45 -6.56 2.40
N GLY A 119 -0.56 -7.05 1.15
CA GLY A 119 -0.40 -6.23 -0.06
C GLY A 119 -1.53 -5.22 -0.26
N LEU A 120 -2.78 -5.62 0.00
CA LEU A 120 -3.94 -4.74 -0.13
C LEU A 120 -3.84 -3.55 0.82
N MET A 121 -3.43 -3.78 2.07
CA MET A 121 -3.31 -2.68 3.03
C MET A 121 -2.13 -1.74 2.70
N SER A 122 -1.03 -2.29 2.19
CA SER A 122 0.09 -1.50 1.69
C SER A 122 -0.29 -0.66 0.47
N GLY A 123 -1.01 -1.24 -0.49
CA GLY A 123 -1.50 -0.53 -1.66
C GLY A 123 -2.51 0.56 -1.29
N ALA A 124 -3.42 0.26 -0.36
CA ALA A 124 -4.37 1.22 0.19
C ALA A 124 -3.67 2.43 0.81
N PHE A 125 -2.70 2.19 1.70
CA PHE A 125 -1.95 3.27 2.35
C PHE A 125 -1.18 4.15 1.35
N ALA A 126 -0.62 3.54 0.30
CA ALA A 126 0.12 4.27 -0.73
C ALA A 126 -0.78 5.06 -1.68
N LEU A 127 -1.94 4.51 -2.07
CA LEU A 127 -2.73 5.01 -3.18
C LEU A 127 -3.95 5.83 -2.78
N ILE A 128 -4.56 5.61 -1.60
CA ILE A 128 -5.82 6.29 -1.24
C ILE A 128 -5.66 7.81 -1.21
N ASN A 129 -4.58 8.33 -0.63
CA ASN A 129 -4.35 9.77 -0.57
C ASN A 129 -4.12 10.37 -1.97
N VAL A 130 -3.36 9.68 -2.81
CA VAL A 130 -3.10 10.11 -4.20
C VAL A 130 -4.37 10.05 -5.05
N LEU A 131 -5.21 9.04 -4.83
CA LEU A 131 -6.51 8.93 -5.48
C LEU A 131 -7.45 10.06 -5.06
N ALA A 132 -7.45 10.45 -3.78
CA ALA A 132 -8.24 11.58 -3.32
C ALA A 132 -7.83 12.88 -4.04
N ASP A 133 -6.54 13.10 -4.23
CA ASP A 133 -6.02 14.27 -4.96
C ASP A 133 -6.39 14.24 -6.46
N SER A 134 -6.53 13.05 -7.06
CA SER A 134 -6.91 12.90 -8.48
C SER A 134 -8.35 13.32 -8.81
N VAL A 135 -9.21 13.51 -7.79
CA VAL A 135 -10.57 14.01 -7.97
C VAL A 135 -10.59 15.52 -8.22
N GLY A 136 -9.52 16.22 -7.83
CA GLY A 136 -9.38 17.66 -8.00
C GLY A 136 -9.26 18.09 -9.47
N PRO A 137 -9.58 19.35 -9.81
CA PRO A 137 -9.54 19.87 -11.18
C PRO A 137 -8.12 20.02 -11.76
N GLY A 138 -7.06 19.69 -10.99
CA GLY A 138 -5.67 19.85 -11.39
C GLY A 138 -4.97 18.50 -11.58
N THR A 139 -4.27 18.35 -12.72
CA THR A 139 -3.34 17.22 -12.92
C THR A 139 -1.94 17.55 -12.37
N VAL A 140 -1.18 16.53 -11.98
CA VAL A 140 0.18 16.68 -11.47
C VAL A 140 1.12 17.23 -12.56
N GLY A 141 2.06 18.11 -12.20
CA GLY A 141 3.09 18.62 -13.13
C GLY A 141 2.95 20.08 -13.58
N GLN A 142 1.93 20.82 -13.11
CA GLN A 142 1.78 22.24 -13.45
C GLN A 142 2.95 23.11 -12.95
N GLN A 143 3.54 22.79 -11.78
CA GLN A 143 4.71 23.52 -11.26
C GLN A 143 5.96 23.39 -12.13
N LYS A 144 6.24 22.23 -12.74
CA LYS A 144 7.40 22.08 -13.64
C LYS A 144 7.20 22.89 -14.93
N SER A 145 5.95 23.01 -15.38
CA SER A 145 5.58 23.78 -16.56
C SER A 145 5.67 25.28 -16.31
N VAL A 146 5.23 25.76 -15.14
CA VAL A 146 5.35 27.16 -14.72
C VAL A 146 6.78 27.52 -14.35
N ALA A 147 7.51 26.67 -13.63
CA ALA A 147 8.92 26.90 -13.31
C ALA A 147 9.80 26.87 -14.56
N ARG A 148 9.52 26.01 -15.54
CA ARG A 148 10.22 26.03 -16.84
C ARG A 148 9.89 27.30 -17.65
N ARG A 149 8.65 27.79 -17.56
CA ARG A 149 8.23 29.03 -18.22
C ARG A 149 8.86 30.26 -17.55
N LEU A 150 8.86 30.32 -16.23
CA LEU A 150 9.58 31.34 -15.46
C LEU A 150 11.09 31.29 -15.69
N CYS A 151 11.68 30.09 -15.82
CA CYS A 151 13.11 29.94 -16.08
C CYS A 151 13.47 30.27 -17.55
N SER A 152 12.54 30.10 -18.51
CA SER A 152 12.71 30.65 -19.87
C SER A 152 12.56 32.17 -19.91
N ASP A 153 11.66 32.73 -19.10
CA ASP A 153 11.46 34.19 -18.98
C ASP A 153 12.62 34.89 -18.23
N LEU A 154 13.37 34.15 -17.39
CA LEU A 154 14.56 34.62 -16.67
C LEU A 154 15.89 34.37 -17.41
N SER A 155 15.87 33.89 -18.67
CA SER A 155 17.07 33.85 -19.50
C SER A 155 17.44 35.28 -19.97
N PRO A 156 18.71 35.72 -19.92
CA PRO A 156 19.13 37.11 -20.05
C PRO A 156 19.00 37.74 -21.45
N ASP A 157 18.23 37.14 -22.37
CA ASP A 157 18.05 37.66 -23.73
C ASP A 157 16.87 38.64 -23.86
N SER A 158 16.09 38.88 -22.79
CA SER A 158 14.96 39.81 -22.79
C SER A 158 15.27 41.22 -22.26
N PHE A 159 16.49 41.49 -21.77
CA PHE A 159 16.87 42.82 -21.24
C PHE A 159 17.52 43.77 -22.27
N THR A 160 17.52 43.46 -23.58
CA THR A 160 18.16 44.32 -24.60
C THR A 160 17.29 44.78 -25.76
N LEU A 161 15.95 44.69 -25.66
CA LEU A 161 15.05 45.26 -26.68
C LEU A 161 13.83 45.95 -26.07
N ASP A 162 14.05 47.00 -25.27
CA ASP A 162 13.02 48.05 -25.10
C ASP A 162 13.64 49.44 -24.86
N THR A 163 14.64 49.79 -25.68
CA THR A 163 15.18 51.15 -25.79
C THR A 163 15.35 51.55 -27.25
N THR A 164 14.36 51.30 -28.12
CA THR A 164 14.19 52.07 -29.38
C THR A 164 12.85 51.78 -30.06
N LYS A 165 11.77 52.43 -29.62
CA LYS A 165 10.92 53.30 -30.46
C LYS A 165 9.73 53.85 -29.68
#